data_AF-U6SUU2-F1
#
_entry.id   AF-U6SUU2-F1
#
_cell.length_a   1.000
_cell.length_b   1.000
_cell.length_c   1.000
_cell.angle_alpha   90.00
_cell.angle_beta   90.00
_cell.angle_gamma   90.00
#
_symmetry.space_group_name_H-M   'P 1'
#
loop_
_entity.id
_entity.type
_entity.pdbx_description
1 polymer ?
#
loop_
_entity_poly.entity_id
_entity_poly.type
_entity_poly.pdbx_seq_one_letter_code
_entity_poly.pdbx_strand_id
1 'polypeptide(L)' 'MKTKLTIFLSILVIYNGIRYLVYIMDGSTHTYDYVMFSINVLALVLVIYSILKDRSLNNRKKRKNS' A
#
# COMPACT_ATOMS: atom_id res chain seq x y z
N MET A 1 -8.01 -14.30 8.70
CA MET A 1 -8.97 -13.39 8.04
C MET A 1 -8.34 -12.11 7.44
N LYS A 2 -7.25 -11.56 7.98
CA LYS A 2 -6.65 -10.30 7.47
C LYS A 2 -5.98 -10.40 6.10
N THR A 3 -5.44 -11.54 5.71
CA THR A 3 -4.61 -11.69 4.50
C THR A 3 -5.35 -11.38 3.19
N LYS A 4 -6.60 -11.84 3.04
CA LYS A 4 -7.40 -11.59 1.82
C LYS A 4 -7.75 -10.10 1.69
N LEU A 5 -8.08 -9.45 2.80
CA LEU A 5 -8.40 -8.02 2.83
C LEU A 5 -7.16 -7.16 2.56
N THR A 6 -6.00 -7.53 3.11
CA THR A 6 -4.73 -6.87 2.81
C THR A 6 -4.33 -7.02 1.33
N ILE A 7 -4.49 -8.21 0.75
CA ILE A 7 -4.23 -8.44 -0.68
C ILE A 7 -5.17 -7.59 -1.54
N PHE A 8 -6.46 -7.57 -1.20
CA PHE A 8 -7.46 -6.75 -1.90
C PHE A 8 -7.12 -5.25 -1.82
N LEU A 9 -6.79 -4.73 -0.64
CA LEU A 9 -6.37 -3.33 -0.49
C LEU A 9 -5.10 -3.03 -1.29
N SER A 10 -4.11 -3.92 -1.29
CA SER A 10 -2.89 -3.74 -2.07
C SER A 10 -3.18 -3.63 -3.57
N ILE A 11 -4.05 -4.49 -4.10
CA ILE A 11 -4.45 -4.44 -5.52
C ILE A 11 -5.18 -3.12 -5.83
N LEU A 12 -6.09 -2.69 -4.96
CA LEU A 12 -6.84 -1.45 -5.13
C LEU A 12 -5.93 -0.21 -5.14
N VAL A 13 -4.93 -0.18 -4.26
CA VAL A 13 -3.94 0.91 -4.17
C VAL A 13 -3.06 0.95 -5.40
N ILE A 14 -2.59 -0.21 -5.88
CA ILE A 14 -1.78 -0.29 -7.11
C ILE A 14 -2.60 0.17 -8.32
N TYR A 15 -3.85 -0.28 -8.45
CA TYR A 15 -4.72 0.13 -9.54
C TYR A 15 -4.96 1.64 -9.56
N ASN A 16 -5.27 2.24 -8.41
CA ASN A 16 -5.43 3.69 -8.31
C ASN A 16 -4.12 4.43 -8.59
N GLY A 17 -2.99 3.93 -8.09
CA GLY A 17 -1.66 4.50 -8.37
C GLY A 17 -1.35 4.53 -9.87
N ILE A 18 -1.63 3.45 -10.60
CA ILE A 18 -1.46 3.40 -12.07
C ILE A 18 -2.39 4.40 -12.76
N ARG A 19 -3.66 4.49 -12.33
CA ARG A 19 -4.62 5.44 -12.89
C ARG A 19 -4.15 6.89 -12.77
N TYR A 20 -3.70 7.30 -11.59
CA TYR A 20 -3.17 8.65 -11.39
C TYR A 20 -1.85 8.87 -12.12
N LEU A 21 -1.00 7.84 -12.24
CA LEU A 21 0.23 7.91 -13.03
C LEU A 21 -0.07 8.16 -14.52
N VAL A 22 -1.07 7.49 -15.07
CA VAL A 22 -1.53 7.71 -16.45
C VAL A 22 -2.04 9.14 -16.62
N TYR A 23 -2.84 9.67 -15.69
CA TYR A 23 -3.29 11.06 -15.74
C TYR A 23 -2.14 12.08 -15.62
N ILE A 24 -1.08 11.74 -14.88
CA ILE A 24 0.15 12.55 -14.81
C ILE A 24 0.91 12.53 -16.15
N MET A 25 0.95 11.38 -16.83
CA MET A 25 1.66 11.22 -18.10
C MET A 25 0.91 11.84 -19.29
N ASP A 26 -0.42 11.88 -19.24
CA ASP A 26 -1.27 12.41 -20.32
C ASP A 26 -1.25 13.95 -20.40
N GLY A 27 -0.55 14.64 -19.49
CA GLY A 27 -0.31 16.09 -19.54
C GLY A 27 -1.53 16.97 -19.22
N SER A 28 -2.73 16.39 -19.07
CA SER A 28 -3.96 17.04 -18.57
C SER A 28 -3.99 17.14 -17.04
N THR A 29 -2.82 17.16 -16.41
CA THR A 29 -2.67 16.85 -15.00
C THR A 29 -3.07 18.02 -14.11
N HIS A 30 -4.04 17.79 -13.24
CA HIS A 30 -4.41 18.76 -12.21
C HIS A 30 -3.58 18.51 -10.94
N THR A 31 -3.35 19.56 -10.14
CA THR A 31 -2.67 19.43 -8.83
C THR A 31 -3.31 18.34 -7.95
N TYR A 32 -4.61 18.12 -8.12
CA TYR A 32 -5.38 17.05 -7.49
C TYR A 32 -4.81 15.64 -7.77
N ASP A 33 -4.40 15.36 -9.00
CA ASP A 33 -3.90 14.03 -9.40
C ASP A 33 -2.57 13.70 -8.73
N TYR A 34 -1.69 14.70 -8.59
CA TYR A 34 -0.43 14.56 -7.84
C TYR A 34 -0.65 14.29 -6.34
N VAL A 35 -1.63 14.97 -5.73
CA VAL A 35 -1.99 14.76 -4.32
C VAL A 35 -2.56 13.37 -4.12
N MET A 36 -3.46 12.92 -5.00
CA MET A 36 -4.05 11.58 -4.93
C MET A 36 -3.03 10.46 -5.20
N PHE A 37 -2.08 10.69 -6.10
CA PHE A 37 -0.96 9.78 -6.30
C PHE A 37 -0.11 9.67 -5.02
N SER A 38 0.22 10.81 -4.39
CA SER A 38 1.02 10.85 -3.16
C SER A 38 0.34 10.13 -1.99
N ILE A 39 -0.99 10.30 -1.84
CA ILE A 39 -1.79 9.58 -0.84
C ILE A 39 -1.79 8.07 -1.11
N ASN A 40 -1.90 7.65 -2.38
CA ASN A 40 -1.81 6.22 -2.73
C ASN A 40 -0.45 5.62 -2.42
N VAL A 41 0.64 6.36 -2.67
CA VAL A 41 2.00 5.92 -2.33
C VAL A 41 2.14 5.78 -0.81
N LEU A 42 1.65 6.74 -0.03
CA LEU A 42 1.63 6.66 1.44
C LEU A 42 0.83 5.45 1.94
N ALA A 43 -0.34 5.19 1.36
CA ALA A 43 -1.16 4.03 1.69
C ALA A 43 -0.41 2.72 1.41
N LEU A 44 0.31 2.62 0.29
CA LEU A 44 1.14 1.46 -0.06
C LEU A 44 2.24 1.23 0.99
N VAL A 45 2.94 2.29 1.39
CA VAL A 45 4.01 2.24 2.40
C VAL A 45 3.46 1.74 3.74
N LEU A 46 2.30 2.25 4.18
CA LEU A 46 1.65 1.82 5.42
C LEU A 46 1.23 0.34 5.38
N VAL A 47 0.71 -0.13 4.25
CA VAL A 47 0.35 -1.54 4.06
C VAL A 47 1.60 -2.43 4.16
N ILE A 48 2.69 -2.07 3.46
CA ILE A 48 3.96 -2.81 3.51
C ILE A 48 4.53 -2.81 4.94
N TYR A 49 4.53 -1.65 5.61
CA TYR A 49 4.99 -1.53 7.00
C TYR A 49 4.17 -2.42 7.95
N SER A 50 2.84 -2.44 7.80
CA SER A 50 1.98 -3.31 8.61
C SER A 50 2.31 -4.79 8.39
N ILE A 51 2.56 -5.21 7.15
CA ILE A 51 2.95 -6.59 6.83
C ILE A 51 4.31 -6.94 7.44
N LEU A 52 5.28 -6.04 7.37
CA LEU A 52 6.61 -6.23 7.96
C LEU A 52 6.56 -6.32 9.49
N LYS A 53 5.76 -5.44 10.12
CA LYS A 53 5.56 -5.41 11.57
C LYS A 53 4.89 -6.70 12.07
N ASP A 54 3.85 -7.17 11.40
CA ASP A 54 3.17 -8.43 11.75
C ASP A 54 4.12 -9.63 11.64
N ARG A 55 4.97 -9.68 10.60
CA ARG A 55 5.99 -10.73 10.46
C ARG A 55 7.03 -10.69 11.59
N SER A 56 7.50 -9.50 11.97
CA SER A 56 8.46 -9.32 13.06
C SER A 56 7.89 -9.79 14.41
N LEU A 57 6.63 -9.44 14.71
CA LEU A 57 5.94 -9.84 15.93
C LEU A 57 5.74 -11.36 16.01
N ASN A 58 5.35 -12.00 14.90
CA ASN A 58 5.20 -13.46 14.85
C ASN A 58 6.53 -14.18 15.07
N ASN A 59 7.62 -13.69 14.48
CA ASN A 59 8.95 -14.27 14.67
C ASN A 59 9.45 -14.15 16.12
N ARG A 60 9.14 -13.05 16.82
CA ARG A 60 9.46 -12.90 18.25
C ARG A 60 8.66 -13.86 19.13
N LYS A 61 7.37 -14.08 18.84
CA LYS A 61 6.55 -15.08 19.57
C LYS A 61 7.08 -16.50 19.38
N LYS A 62 7.48 -16.86 18.15
CA LYS A 62 8.04 -18.19 17.86
C LYS A 62 9.32 -18.49 18.66
N ARG A 63 10.17 -17.48 18.88
CA ARG A 63 11.40 -17.61 19.70
C ARG A 63 11.16 -17.70 21.21
N LYS A 64 10.02 -17.24 21.72
CA LYS A 64 9.67 -17.34 23.15
C LYS A 64 9.00 -18.66 23.55
N ASN A 65 8.47 -19.39 22.58
CA ASN A 65 7.77 -20.67 22.77
C ASN A 65 8.59 -21.88 22.29
N SER A 66 9.87 -21.70 21.99
CA SER A 66 10.85 -22.74 21.66
C SER A 66 11.92 -22.77 22.73
#